data_AF-A0AAJ5F666-F1
#
_entry.id   AF-A0AAJ5F666-F1
#
_cell.length_a   1.000
_cell.length_b   1.000
_cell.length_c   1.000
_cell.angle_alpha   90.00
_cell.angle_beta   90.00
_cell.angle_gamma   90.00
#
_symmetry.space_group_name_H-M   'P 1'
#
loop_
_entity.id
_entity.type
_entity.pdbx_description
1 polymer ?
#
loop_
_entity_poly.entity_id
_entity_poly.type
_entity_poly.pdbx_seq_one_letter_code
_entity_poly.pdbx_strand_id
1 'polypeptide(L)'
;MNPLLLRSMLVTGLLIAALNVIFAGVEYGFGNLPAWFWLAQLLLIPAMLAPARLFPQAMSTPPYLNRAGLYALGWAAPYAVYKLTGDALRPGFNAGASLISVIFTCILFGLLFAAIRKPQ
;
A
#
# COMPACT_ATOMS: atom_id res chain seq x y z
N MET A 1 14.79 7.27 15.23
CA MET A 1 13.40 6.90 14.85
C MET A 1 12.67 6.39 16.08
N ASN A 2 11.40 6.74 16.28
CA ASN A 2 10.61 6.19 17.39
C ASN A 2 10.54 4.65 17.23
N PRO A 3 10.98 3.86 18.24
CA PRO A 3 11.02 2.40 18.14
C PRO A 3 9.65 1.77 17.88
N LEU A 4 8.57 2.39 18.39
CA LEU A 4 7.20 1.94 18.11
C LEU A 4 6.83 2.14 16.64
N LEU A 5 7.24 3.26 16.03
CA LEU A 5 6.97 3.55 14.63
C LEU A 5 7.72 2.57 13.71
N LEU A 6 8.99 2.31 13.99
CA LEU A 6 9.77 1.29 13.26
C LEU A 6 9.13 -0.09 13.37
N ARG A 7 8.73 -0.49 14.59
CA ARG A 7 8.06 -1.77 14.82
C ARG A 7 6.75 -1.87 14.04
N SER A 8 5.92 -0.83 14.07
CA SER A 8 4.67 -0.80 13.31
C SER A 8 4.93 -0.94 11.81
N MET A 9 5.88 -0.19 11.25
CA MET A 9 6.25 -0.29 9.83
C MET A 9 6.73 -1.69 9.45
N LEU A 10 7.59 -2.30 10.26
CA LEU A 10 8.08 -3.66 10.01
C LEU A 10 6.94 -4.66 10.05
N VAL A 11 6.12 -4.62 11.09
CA VAL A 11 5.01 -5.58 11.27
C VAL A 11 3.98 -5.42 10.17
N THR A 12 3.50 -4.21 9.87
CA THR A 12 2.48 -4.01 8.83
C THR A 12 3.03 -4.27 7.43
N GLY A 13 4.27 -3.86 7.15
CA GLY A 13 4.93 -4.11 5.88
C GLY A 13 5.12 -5.60 5.62
N LEU A 14 5.61 -6.35 6.61
CA LEU A 14 5.77 -7.81 6.52
C LEU A 14 4.43 -8.53 6.43
N LEU A 15 3.40 -8.06 7.13
CA LEU A 15 2.06 -8.64 7.04
C LEU A 15 1.49 -8.50 5.62
N ILE A 16 1.58 -7.31 5.03
CA ILE A 16 1.12 -7.08 3.64
C ILE A 16 1.94 -7.92 2.66
N ALA A 17 3.26 -8.00 2.85
CA ALA A 17 4.13 -8.84 2.04
C ALA A 17 3.72 -10.31 2.09
N ALA A 18 3.50 -10.84 3.30
CA ALA A 18 3.06 -12.22 3.50
C ALA A 18 1.71 -12.49 2.84
N LEU A 19 0.73 -11.59 3.01
CA LEU A 19 -0.57 -11.71 2.37
C LEU A 19 -0.47 -11.69 0.84
N ASN A 20 0.36 -10.81 0.28
CA ASN A 20 0.57 -10.75 -1.16
C ASN A 20 1.21 -12.03 -1.71
N VAL A 21 2.20 -12.57 -1.02
CA VAL A 21 2.82 -13.87 -1.36
C VAL A 21 1.79 -14.99 -1.30
N ILE A 22 0.94 -15.04 -0.27
CA ILE A 22 -0.09 -16.07 -0.15
C ILE A 22 -1.08 -15.97 -1.31
N PHE A 23 -1.59 -14.79 -1.63
CA PHE A 23 -2.54 -14.62 -2.74
C PHE A 23 -1.91 -14.97 -4.09
N ALA A 24 -0.71 -14.46 -4.39
CA ALA A 24 0.00 -14.79 -5.62
C ALA A 24 0.37 -16.29 -5.69
N GLY A 25 0.76 -16.88 -4.56
CA GLY A 25 1.10 -18.30 -4.48
C GLY A 25 -0.09 -19.22 -4.70
N VAL A 26 -1.29 -18.83 -4.23
CA VAL A 26 -2.54 -19.55 -4.48
C VAL A 26 -2.98 -19.42 -5.95
N GLU A 27 -2.80 -18.24 -6.56
CA GLU A 27 -3.24 -17.99 -7.95
C GLU A 27 -2.28 -18.57 -9.00
N TYR A 28 -0.96 -18.43 -8.81
CA TYR A 28 0.07 -18.78 -9.79
C TYR A 28 0.92 -20.00 -9.41
N GLY A 29 0.83 -20.45 -8.15
CA GLY A 29 1.67 -21.52 -7.59
C GLY A 29 2.99 -20.99 -7.01
N PHE A 30 3.30 -21.34 -5.75
CA PHE A 30 4.50 -20.84 -5.05
C PHE A 30 5.83 -21.13 -5.76
N GLY A 31 5.94 -22.27 -6.46
CA GLY A 31 7.14 -22.64 -7.21
C GLY A 31 7.30 -21.90 -8.55
N ASN A 32 6.24 -21.27 -9.04
CA ASN A 32 6.24 -20.54 -10.32
C ASN A 32 6.46 -19.04 -10.14
N LEU A 33 6.49 -18.55 -8.90
CA LEU A 33 6.70 -17.13 -8.62
C LEU A 33 8.15 -16.74 -8.93
N PRO A 34 8.37 -15.75 -9.81
CA PRO A 34 9.71 -15.35 -10.20
C PRO A 34 10.47 -14.69 -9.04
N ALA A 35 11.79 -14.82 -9.01
CA ALA A 35 12.63 -14.27 -7.94
C ALA A 35 12.42 -12.76 -7.70
N TRP A 36 12.17 -11.99 -8.77
CA TRP A 36 11.90 -10.55 -8.65
C TRP A 36 10.62 -10.25 -7.83
N PHE A 37 9.61 -11.12 -7.87
CA PHE A 37 8.37 -10.93 -7.13
C PHE A 37 8.64 -10.95 -5.63
N TRP A 38 9.45 -11.91 -5.17
CA TRP A 38 9.88 -12.03 -3.78
C TRP A 38 10.67 -10.81 -3.31
N LEU A 39 11.64 -10.36 -4.13
CA LEU A 39 12.42 -9.16 -3.82
C LEU A 39 11.55 -7.91 -3.75
N ALA A 40 10.55 -7.79 -4.63
CA ALA A 40 9.66 -6.65 -4.64
C ALA A 40 8.78 -6.57 -3.37
N GLN A 41 8.47 -7.70 -2.72
CA GLN A 41 7.73 -7.68 -1.45
C GLN A 41 8.51 -6.98 -0.33
N LEU A 42 9.84 -7.01 -0.37
CA LEU A 42 10.66 -6.27 0.60
C LEU A 42 10.48 -4.76 0.49
N LEU A 43 10.06 -4.24 -0.68
CA LEU A 43 9.75 -2.81 -0.87
C LEU A 43 8.53 -2.35 -0.08
N LEU A 44 7.68 -3.28 0.41
CA LEU A 44 6.56 -2.91 1.27
C LEU A 44 7.03 -2.35 2.62
N ILE A 45 8.20 -2.76 3.12
CA ILE A 45 8.77 -2.24 4.36
C ILE A 45 9.08 -0.74 4.24
N PRO A 46 9.93 -0.27 3.29
CA PRO A 46 10.15 1.16 3.10
C PRO A 46 8.89 1.88 2.63
N ALA A 47 7.97 1.24 1.90
CA ALA A 47 6.69 1.83 1.52
C ALA A 47 5.83 2.23 2.73
N MET A 48 5.98 1.55 3.88
CA MET A 48 5.29 1.92 5.13
C MET A 48 5.74 3.28 5.70
N LEU A 49 6.81 3.90 5.19
CA LEU A 49 7.18 5.27 5.57
C LEU A 49 6.11 6.29 5.22
N ALA A 50 5.44 6.12 4.07
CA ALA A 50 4.38 7.02 3.62
C ALA A 50 3.19 7.04 4.61
N PRO A 51 2.53 5.91 4.93
CA PRO A 51 1.43 5.91 5.88
C PRO A 51 1.89 6.28 7.31
N ALA A 52 3.09 5.87 7.73
CA ALA A 52 3.63 6.20 9.06
C ALA A 52 3.80 7.71 9.28
N ARG A 53 4.07 8.47 8.22
CA ARG A 53 4.22 9.94 8.29
C ARG A 53 2.90 10.67 8.02
N LEU A 54 2.14 10.23 7.03
CA LEU A 54 0.99 10.98 6.52
C LEU A 54 -0.31 10.70 7.28
N PHE A 55 -0.51 9.49 7.83
CA PHE A 55 -1.74 9.19 8.56
C PHE A 55 -1.89 9.97 9.87
N PRO A 56 -0.83 10.16 10.69
CA PRO A 56 -0.93 11.03 11.86
C PRO A 56 -1.29 12.47 11.48
N GLN A 57 -0.72 12.99 10.39
CA GLN A 57 -1.06 14.32 9.88
C GLN A 57 -2.51 14.38 9.40
N ALA A 58 -2.98 13.35 8.71
CA ALA A 58 -4.38 13.24 8.28
C ALA A 58 -5.34 13.27 9.48
N MET A 59 -5.00 12.58 10.56
CA MET A 59 -5.82 12.53 11.79
C MET A 59 -5.96 13.88 12.47
N SER A 60 -4.98 14.77 12.37
CA SER A 60 -5.04 16.13 12.93
C SER A 60 -5.52 17.17 11.93
N THR A 61 -5.94 16.79 10.71
CA THR A 61 -6.32 17.73 9.65
C THR A 61 -7.84 17.92 9.59
N PRO A 62 -8.36 19.13 9.92
CA PRO A 62 -9.80 19.41 9.88
C PRO A 62 -10.41 19.37 8.47
N PRO A 63 -9.83 20.06 7.45
CA PRO A 63 -10.41 20.10 6.12
C PRO A 63 -10.50 18.71 5.49
N TYR A 64 -11.72 18.31 5.10
CA TYR A 64 -12.03 16.97 4.62
C TYR A 64 -11.18 16.55 3.42
N LEU A 65 -11.10 17.38 2.39
CA LEU A 65 -10.36 17.05 1.16
C LEU A 65 -8.85 16.94 1.40
N ASN A 66 -8.29 17.81 2.24
CA ASN A 66 -6.87 17.73 2.60
C ASN A 66 -6.58 16.46 3.40
N ARG A 67 -7.45 16.10 4.36
CA ARG A 67 -7.37 14.85 5.11
C ARG A 67 -7.46 13.63 4.19
N ALA A 68 -8.40 13.64 3.25
CA ALA A 68 -8.56 12.58 2.25
C ALA A 68 -7.30 12.45 1.37
N GLY A 69 -6.72 13.57 0.95
CA GLY A 69 -5.46 13.59 0.20
C GLY A 69 -4.30 12.98 0.97
N LEU A 70 -4.16 13.29 2.26
CA LEU A 70 -3.11 12.71 3.11
C LEU A 70 -3.28 11.19 3.29
N TYR A 71 -4.52 10.71 3.48
CA TYR A 71 -4.80 9.28 3.51
C TYR A 71 -4.52 8.61 2.15
N ALA A 72 -4.93 9.22 1.04
CA ALA A 72 -4.66 8.70 -0.30
C ALA A 72 -3.15 8.58 -0.58
N LEU A 73 -2.39 9.63 -0.28
CA LEU A 73 -0.93 9.64 -0.44
C LEU A 73 -0.23 8.65 0.49
N GLY A 74 -0.72 8.47 1.72
CA GLY A 74 -0.19 7.46 2.63
C GLY A 74 -0.39 6.02 2.12
N TRP A 75 -1.47 5.76 1.40
CA TRP A 75 -1.72 4.46 0.77
C TRP A 75 -0.98 4.26 -0.56
N ALA A 76 -0.56 5.33 -1.24
CA ALA A 76 -0.04 5.26 -2.60
C ALA A 76 1.16 4.31 -2.75
N ALA A 77 2.21 4.47 -1.92
CA ALA A 77 3.41 3.65 -2.02
C ALA A 77 3.15 2.14 -1.80
N PRO A 78 2.49 1.71 -0.71
CA PRO A 78 2.25 0.28 -0.51
C PRO A 78 1.28 -0.33 -1.52
N TYR A 79 0.23 0.40 -1.92
CA TYR A 79 -0.68 -0.10 -2.93
C TYR A 79 -0.03 -0.19 -4.31
N ALA A 80 0.89 0.73 -4.64
CA ALA A 80 1.66 0.64 -5.88
C ALA A 80 2.50 -0.63 -5.91
N VAL A 81 3.25 -0.92 -4.83
CA VAL A 81 4.05 -2.16 -4.75
C VAL A 81 3.16 -3.39 -4.84
N TYR A 82 2.11 -3.46 -4.02
CA TYR A 82 1.17 -4.58 -4.01
C TYR A 82 0.54 -4.82 -5.40
N LYS A 83 -0.06 -3.78 -5.97
CA LYS A 83 -0.85 -3.89 -7.21
C LYS A 83 0.02 -4.11 -8.43
N LEU A 84 1.13 -3.39 -8.57
CA LEU A 84 2.03 -3.54 -9.72
C LEU A 84 2.72 -4.89 -9.70
N THR A 85 3.17 -5.37 -8.54
CA THR A 85 3.85 -6.68 -8.47
C THR A 85 2.89 -7.83 -8.75
N GLY A 86 1.63 -7.74 -8.29
CA GLY A 86 0.60 -8.72 -8.62
C GLY A 86 0.17 -8.67 -10.09
N ASP A 87 -0.12 -7.49 -10.61
CA ASP A 87 -0.56 -7.35 -12.02
C ASP A 87 0.56 -7.71 -13.01
N ALA A 88 1.84 -7.49 -12.65
CA ALA A 88 3.00 -7.87 -13.47
C ALA A 88 3.20 -9.38 -13.62
N LEU A 89 2.53 -10.22 -12.80
CA LEU A 89 2.51 -11.67 -13.00
C LEU A 89 1.60 -12.08 -14.16
N ARG A 90 0.70 -11.21 -14.61
CA ARG A 90 -0.26 -11.52 -15.68
C ARG A 90 0.37 -11.34 -17.05
N PRO A 91 0.15 -12.26 -18.01
CA PRO A 91 0.68 -12.15 -19.36
C PRO A 91 0.28 -10.87 -20.12
N GLY A 92 -0.88 -10.28 -19.77
CA GLY A 92 -1.39 -9.04 -20.36
C GLY A 92 -1.09 -7.78 -19.55
N PHE A 93 -0.03 -7.77 -18.75
CA PHE A 93 0.29 -6.66 -17.86
C PHE A 93 0.39 -5.32 -18.62
N ASN A 94 -0.40 -4.35 -18.17
CA ASN A 94 -0.31 -2.97 -18.63
C ASN A 94 -0.04 -2.06 -17.42
N ALA A 95 1.16 -1.50 -17.37
CA ALA A 95 1.60 -0.65 -16.27
C ALA A 95 0.73 0.61 -16.12
N GLY A 96 0.31 1.22 -17.23
CA GLY A 96 -0.56 2.40 -17.22
C GLY A 96 -1.92 2.11 -16.61
N ALA A 97 -2.59 1.04 -17.06
CA ALA A 97 -3.87 0.61 -16.50
C ALA A 97 -3.77 0.27 -15.01
N SER A 98 -2.67 -0.39 -14.61
CA SER A 98 -2.41 -0.74 -13.21
C SER A 98 -2.19 0.49 -12.34
N LEU A 99 -1.40 1.47 -12.82
CA LEU A 99 -1.18 2.75 -12.12
C LEU A 99 -2.48 3.55 -11.98
N ILE A 100 -3.30 3.60 -13.02
CA ILE A 100 -4.63 4.24 -12.98
C ILE A 100 -5.48 3.57 -11.90
N SER A 101 -5.52 2.23 -11.86
CA SER A 101 -6.24 1.48 -10.83
C SER A 101 -5.73 1.79 -9.41
N VAL A 102 -4.42 1.92 -9.22
CA VAL A 102 -3.81 2.33 -7.94
C VAL A 102 -4.27 3.73 -7.54
N ILE A 103 -4.23 4.70 -8.46
CA ILE A 103 -4.64 6.08 -8.19
C ILE A 103 -6.10 6.12 -7.74
N PHE A 104 -7.01 5.50 -8.50
CA PHE A 104 -8.43 5.45 -8.16
C PHE A 104 -8.68 4.77 -6.81
N THR A 105 -8.00 3.65 -6.54
CA THR A 105 -8.11 2.92 -5.27
C THR A 105 -7.65 3.78 -4.10
N CYS A 106 -6.53 4.49 -4.25
CA CYS A 106 -5.99 5.36 -3.21
C CYS A 106 -6.89 6.57 -2.94
N ILE A 107 -7.47 7.18 -3.99
CA ILE A 107 -8.44 8.27 -3.84
C ILE A 107 -9.68 7.77 -3.08
N LEU A 108 -10.22 6.60 -3.47
CA LEU A 108 -11.39 6.02 -2.82
C LEU A 108 -11.11 5.74 -1.33
N PHE A 109 -9.98 5.11 -1.02
CA PHE A 109 -9.59 4.91 0.38
C PHE A 109 -9.33 6.22 1.10
N GLY A 110 -8.72 7.21 0.46
CA GLY A 110 -8.53 8.54 1.04
C GLY A 110 -9.86 9.15 1.51
N LEU A 111 -10.87 9.14 0.63
CA LEU A 111 -12.21 9.63 0.93
C LEU A 111 -12.89 8.83 2.05
N LEU A 112 -12.87 7.49 1.96
CA LEU A 112 -13.46 6.62 2.98
C LEU A 112 -12.82 6.80 4.36
N PHE A 113 -11.49 6.79 4.44
CA PHE A 113 -10.79 6.99 5.71
C PHE A 113 -11.01 8.40 6.28
N ALA A 114 -11.07 9.43 5.43
CA ALA A 114 -11.38 10.78 5.88
C ALA A 114 -12.81 10.92 6.41
N ALA A 115 -13.77 10.14 5.89
CA ALA A 115 -15.14 10.11 6.37
C ALA A 115 -15.27 9.36 7.71
N ILE A 116 -14.58 8.23 7.85
CA ILE A 116 -14.64 7.38 9.05
C ILE A 116 -13.87 8.03 10.22
N ARG A 117 -12.67 8.55 9.96
CA ARG A 117 -11.79 9.12 11.00
C ARG A 117 -11.98 10.63 11.05
N LYS A 118 -12.88 11.07 11.92
CA LYS A 118 -13.01 12.49 12.28
C LYS A 118 -11.74 12.97 12.99
N PRO A 119 -11.32 14.21 12.73
CA PRO A 119 -10.15 14.79 13.36
C PRO A 119 -10.42 14.97 14.86
N GLN A 120 -9.43 14.60 15.68
CA GLN A 120 -9.46 14.77 17.13
C GLN A 120 -8.85 16.11 17.52
#